data_AF-A0A7Z7B1Z6-F1
#
_entry.id   AF-A0A7Z7B1Z6-F1
#
_cell.length_a   1.000
_cell.length_b   1.000
_cell.length_c   1.000
_cell.angle_alpha   90.00
_cell.angle_beta   90.00
_cell.angle_gamma   90.00
#
_symmetry.space_group_name_H-M   'P 1'
#
loop_
_entity.id
_entity.type
_entity.pdbx_description
1 polymer ?
#
loop_
_entity_poly.entity_id
_entity_poly.type
_entity_poly.pdbx_seq_one_letter_code
_entity_poly.pdbx_strand_id
1 'polypeptide(L)'
;MSREYRVAFLYHEPESRQLFERGVIVDYESTARIFIVAESEEEALTWCEAIAKEMLWRCNDDRSLDWKDLGYSCWIECDRALFGFFQHVKAGEMPNFDAMGTHAYLRWQDDQSKSTF
;
A
#
# COMPACT_ATOMS: atom_id res chain seq x y z
N MET A 1 -4.58 23.62 -7.41
CA MET A 1 -5.05 23.47 -6.01
C MET A 1 -4.90 22.00 -5.66
N SER A 2 -4.21 21.69 -4.56
CA SER A 2 -4.00 20.30 -4.14
C SER A 2 -5.32 19.64 -3.73
N ARG A 3 -5.47 18.36 -4.08
CA ARG A 3 -6.59 17.50 -3.74
C ARG A 3 -6.05 16.21 -3.11
N GLU A 4 -6.90 15.54 -2.37
CA GLU A 4 -6.58 14.22 -1.82
C GLU A 4 -7.06 13.14 -2.78
N TYR A 5 -6.16 12.21 -3.10
CA TYR A 5 -6.40 11.08 -3.97
C TYR A 5 -6.22 9.80 -3.18
N ARG A 6 -7.19 8.89 -3.26
CA ARG A 6 -7.01 7.54 -2.74
C ARG A 6 -6.35 6.70 -3.81
N VAL A 7 -5.20 6.15 -3.49
CA VAL A 7 -4.45 5.28 -4.40
C VAL A 7 -4.30 3.90 -3.79
N ALA A 8 -4.17 2.91 -4.66
CA ALA A 8 -3.86 1.54 -4.32
C ALA A 8 -2.72 1.04 -5.19
N PHE A 9 -1.97 0.08 -4.67
CA PHE A 9 -0.87 -0.55 -5.37
C PHE A 9 -0.71 -2.01 -4.96
N LEU A 10 -0.23 -2.81 -5.91
CA LEU A 10 0.13 -4.21 -5.70
C LEU A 10 1.58 -4.34 -5.25
N TYR A 11 1.81 -5.31 -4.37
CA TYR A 11 3.13 -5.78 -3.96
C TYR A 11 3.03 -7.25 -3.55
N HIS A 12 4.14 -7.87 -3.18
CA HIS A 12 4.12 -9.18 -2.55
C HIS A 12 5.08 -9.23 -1.37
N GLU A 13 4.82 -10.19 -0.49
CA GLU A 13 5.74 -10.60 0.57
C GLU A 13 6.53 -11.86 0.14
N PRO A 14 7.78 -12.03 0.59
CA PRO A 14 8.62 -13.16 0.20
C PRO A 14 7.99 -14.54 0.44
N GLU A 15 7.31 -14.69 1.58
CA GLU A 15 6.69 -15.97 1.96
C GLU A 15 5.55 -16.32 1.00
N SER A 16 4.66 -15.37 0.72
CA SER A 16 3.56 -15.55 -0.25
C SER A 16 4.10 -15.93 -1.63
N ARG A 17 5.17 -15.25 -2.08
CA ARG A 17 5.81 -15.58 -3.36
C ARG A 17 6.35 -17.01 -3.40
N GLN A 18 7.06 -17.43 -2.34
CA GLN A 18 7.60 -18.78 -2.24
C GLN A 18 6.51 -19.86 -2.20
N LEU A 19 5.39 -19.60 -1.51
CA LEU A 19 4.26 -20.53 -1.47
C LEU A 19 3.61 -20.67 -2.86
N PHE A 20 3.49 -19.59 -3.61
CA PHE A 20 2.98 -19.60 -4.98
C PHE A 20 3.91 -20.37 -5.93
N GLU A 21 5.22 -20.14 -5.86
CA GLU A 21 6.20 -20.86 -6.69
C GLU A 21 6.22 -22.37 -6.40
N ARG A 22 5.86 -22.76 -5.18
CA ARG A 22 5.68 -24.17 -4.79
C ARG A 22 4.31 -24.76 -5.17
N GLY A 23 3.42 -23.96 -5.76
CA GLY A 23 2.06 -24.37 -6.11
C GLY A 23 1.13 -24.60 -4.92
N VAL A 24 1.44 -24.03 -3.75
CA VAL A 24 0.64 -24.18 -2.53
C VAL A 24 -0.56 -23.23 -2.53
N ILE A 25 -0.37 -22.03 -3.08
CA ILE A 25 -1.41 -21.01 -3.24
C ILE A 25 -1.52 -20.59 -4.71
N VAL A 26 -2.67 -20.03 -5.09
CA VAL A 26 -2.98 -19.63 -6.48
C VAL A 26 -2.72 -18.15 -6.76
N ASP A 27 -2.51 -17.37 -5.71
CA ASP A 27 -2.24 -15.94 -5.74
C ASP A 27 -1.31 -15.60 -4.56
N TYR A 28 -0.41 -14.65 -4.77
CA TYR A 28 0.59 -14.18 -3.82
C TYR A 28 0.63 -12.65 -3.70
N GLU A 29 -0.21 -11.97 -4.48
CA GLU A 29 -0.25 -10.52 -4.52
C GLU A 29 -1.01 -9.96 -3.30
N SER A 30 -0.58 -8.79 -2.86
CA SER A 30 -1.20 -8.04 -1.79
C SER A 30 -1.47 -6.62 -2.26
N THR A 31 -2.58 -6.05 -1.79
CA THR A 31 -2.98 -4.68 -2.14
C THR A 31 -2.89 -3.78 -0.93
N ALA A 32 -2.08 -2.72 -1.03
CA ALA A 32 -2.07 -1.64 -0.05
C ALA A 32 -2.83 -0.43 -0.57
N ARG A 33 -3.29 0.43 0.36
CA ARG A 33 -4.04 1.66 0.08
C ARG A 33 -3.50 2.80 0.92
N ILE A 34 -3.49 4.00 0.34
CA ILE A 34 -3.04 5.22 1.01
C ILE A 34 -3.73 6.45 0.39
N PHE A 35 -3.88 7.52 1.18
CA PHE A 35 -4.30 8.83 0.68
C PHE A 35 -3.08 9.71 0.38
N ILE A 36 -3.04 10.29 -0.82
CA ILE A 36 -1.99 11.20 -1.26
C ILE A 36 -2.60 12.57 -1.58
N VAL A 37 -2.11 13.61 -0.90
CA VAL A 37 -2.41 14.99 -1.25
C VAL A 37 -1.46 15.45 -2.37
N ALA A 38 -2.01 15.76 -3.55
CA ALA A 38 -1.27 16.13 -4.76
C ALA A 38 -2.00 17.21 -5.59
N GLU A 39 -1.31 17.87 -6.50
CA GLU A 39 -1.85 18.86 -7.44
C GLU A 39 -2.66 18.24 -8.58
N SER A 40 -2.39 16.98 -8.92
CA SER A 40 -3.08 16.25 -9.99
C SER A 40 -3.16 14.74 -9.73
N GLU A 41 -4.01 14.05 -10.49
CA GLU A 41 -4.10 12.58 -10.51
C GLU A 41 -2.78 11.94 -10.95
N GLU A 42 -2.12 12.54 -11.95
CA GLU A 42 -0.83 12.08 -12.48
C GLU A 42 0.28 12.17 -11.43
N GLU A 43 0.31 13.25 -10.64
CA GLU A 43 1.28 13.40 -9.55
C GLU A 43 1.00 12.40 -8.42
N ALA A 44 -0.27 12.21 -8.06
CA ALA A 44 -0.65 11.21 -7.06
C ALA A 44 -0.26 9.78 -7.49
N LEU A 45 -0.49 9.43 -8.76
CA LEU A 45 -0.09 8.14 -9.32
C LEU A 45 1.43 7.97 -9.36
N THR A 46 2.15 9.00 -9.82
CA THR A 46 3.63 8.98 -9.82
C THR A 46 4.18 8.74 -8.42
N TRP A 47 3.59 9.38 -7.41
CA TRP A 47 4.00 9.17 -6.03
C TRP A 47 3.57 7.80 -5.48
N CYS A 48 2.40 7.29 -5.90
CA CYS A 48 1.97 5.93 -5.60
C CYS A 48 2.99 4.90 -6.10
N GLU A 49 3.50 5.04 -7.33
CA GLU A 49 4.54 4.17 -7.89
C GLU A 49 5.82 4.18 -7.04
N ALA A 50 6.22 5.36 -6.54
CA ALA A 50 7.39 5.49 -5.67
C ALA A 50 7.18 4.77 -4.32
N ILE A 51 5.99 4.91 -3.72
CA ILE A 51 5.63 4.21 -2.48
C ILE A 51 5.57 2.70 -2.69
N ALA A 52 4.96 2.25 -3.79
CA ALA A 52 4.84 0.83 -4.13
C ALA A 52 6.22 0.17 -4.28
N LYS A 53 7.15 0.86 -4.96
CA LYS A 53 8.53 0.41 -5.12
C LYS A 53 9.25 0.28 -3.78
N GLU A 54 9.16 1.30 -2.93
CA GLU A 54 9.78 1.28 -1.60
C GLU A 54 9.19 0.18 -0.71
N MET A 55 7.86 -0.03 -0.75
CA MET A 55 7.20 -1.12 -0.04
C MET A 55 7.74 -2.48 -0.49
N LEU A 56 7.79 -2.71 -1.80
CA LEU A 56 8.29 -3.96 -2.39
C LEU A 56 9.73 -4.24 -1.96
N TRP A 57 10.60 -3.23 -2.02
CA TRP A 57 11.99 -3.33 -1.57
C TRP A 57 12.10 -3.67 -0.08
N ARG A 58 11.29 -3.01 0.77
CA ARG A 58 11.30 -3.26 2.21
C ARG A 58 10.81 -4.66 2.57
N CYS A 59 9.74 -5.13 1.93
CA CYS A 59 9.18 -6.46 2.18
C CYS A 59 10.17 -7.57 1.79
N ASN A 60 10.97 -7.35 0.75
CA ASN A 60 11.84 -8.39 0.19
C ASN A 60 13.32 -8.23 0.55
N ASP A 61 13.70 -7.11 1.19
CA ASP A 61 15.10 -6.71 1.41
C ASP A 61 15.92 -6.76 0.10
N ASP A 62 15.29 -6.40 -1.02
CA ASP A 62 15.86 -6.48 -2.36
C ASP A 62 15.51 -5.23 -3.18
N ARG A 63 16.53 -4.40 -3.42
CA ARG A 63 16.42 -3.16 -4.21
C ARG A 63 16.49 -3.38 -5.73
N SER A 64 16.77 -4.59 -6.18
CA SER A 64 16.80 -4.92 -7.61
C SER A 64 15.40 -5.18 -8.17
N LEU A 65 14.41 -5.44 -7.32
CA LEU A 65 13.04 -5.68 -7.74
C LEU A 65 12.43 -4.44 -8.41
N ASP A 66 11.80 -4.66 -9.55
CA ASP A 66 10.93 -3.70 -10.22
C ASP A 66 9.51 -4.26 -10.26
N TRP A 67 8.57 -3.49 -9.73
CA TRP A 67 7.16 -3.86 -9.71
C TRP A 67 6.58 -3.97 -11.13
N LYS A 68 7.13 -3.25 -12.10
CA LYS A 68 6.68 -3.32 -13.51
C LYS A 68 7.00 -4.67 -14.14
N ASP A 69 8.18 -5.22 -13.86
CA ASP A 69 8.60 -6.54 -14.37
C ASP A 69 7.77 -7.69 -13.77
N LEU A 70 7.18 -7.45 -12.61
CA LEU A 70 6.27 -8.38 -11.91
C LEU A 70 4.82 -8.28 -12.38
N GLY A 71 4.49 -7.33 -13.27
CA GLY A 71 3.13 -7.09 -13.75
C GLY A 71 2.24 -6.36 -12.75
N TYR A 72 2.81 -5.72 -11.74
CA TYR A 72 2.05 -4.97 -10.73
C TYR A 72 1.55 -3.64 -11.26
N SER A 73 0.57 -3.08 -10.56
CA SER A 73 -0.07 -1.84 -10.95
C SER A 73 -0.31 -0.92 -9.76
N CYS A 74 -0.36 0.37 -10.06
CA CYS A 74 -0.80 1.45 -9.17
C CYS A 74 -2.02 2.10 -9.82
N TRP A 75 -3.06 2.40 -9.04
CA TRP A 75 -4.28 3.02 -9.57
C TRP A 75 -4.93 3.95 -8.54
N ILE A 76 -5.76 4.88 -9.04
CA ILE A 76 -6.64 5.69 -8.20
C ILE A 76 -7.92 4.90 -7.94
N GLU A 77 -8.34 4.83 -6.68
CA GLU A 77 -9.60 4.22 -6.30
C GLU A 77 -10.70 5.28 -6.17
N CYS A 78 -11.85 5.03 -6.80
CA CYS A 78 -12.99 5.96 -6.81
C CYS A 78 -14.00 5.74 -5.66
N ASP A 79 -13.88 4.67 -4.87
CA ASP A 79 -14.89 4.30 -3.88
C ASP A 79 -14.66 4.95 -2.50
N ARG A 80 -15.64 4.91 -1.60
CA ARG A 80 -15.65 5.61 -0.29
C ARG A 80 -15.57 4.69 0.93
N ALA A 81 -15.20 3.42 0.79
CA ALA A 81 -15.17 2.51 1.94
C ALA A 81 -13.80 2.50 2.65
N LEU A 82 -13.83 2.62 3.99
CA LEU A 82 -12.74 2.60 4.99
C LEU A 82 -11.80 3.82 4.98
N PHE A 83 -12.12 4.84 5.77
CA PHE A 83 -11.31 6.08 5.88
C PHE A 83 -10.35 6.12 7.08
N GLY A 84 -10.65 5.41 8.18
CA GLY A 84 -10.00 5.68 9.47
C GLY A 84 -8.63 5.06 9.70
N PHE A 85 -8.24 4.05 8.92
CA PHE A 85 -6.97 3.33 9.12
C PHE A 85 -5.86 3.79 8.16
N PHE A 86 -6.20 4.09 6.91
CA PHE A 86 -5.19 4.39 5.89
C PHE A 86 -4.48 5.70 6.21
N GLN A 87 -3.17 5.73 5.94
CA GLN A 87 -2.36 6.92 6.16
C GLN A 87 -2.67 7.99 5.11
N HIS A 88 -2.41 9.24 5.49
CA HIS A 88 -2.53 10.41 4.64
C HIS A 88 -1.14 11.04 4.55
N VAL A 89 -0.61 11.17 3.33
CA VAL A 89 0.70 11.76 3.06
C VAL A 89 0.59 12.79 1.95
N LYS A 90 1.57 13.68 1.85
CA LYS A 90 1.71 14.57 0.69
C LYS A 90 2.53 13.90 -0.42
N ALA A 91 2.33 14.30 -1.67
CA ALA A 91 3.29 13.97 -2.73
C ALA A 91 4.70 14.42 -2.29
N GLY A 92 5.68 13.53 -2.41
CA GLY A 92 7.05 13.72 -1.90
C GLY A 92 7.30 13.20 -0.47
N GLU A 93 6.26 12.79 0.27
CA GLU A 93 6.36 12.23 1.62
C GLU A 93 6.13 10.72 1.63
N MET A 94 7.08 9.95 2.20
CA MET A 94 6.92 8.51 2.37
C MET A 94 6.02 8.19 3.57
N PRO A 95 5.14 7.19 3.47
CA PRO A 95 4.37 6.75 4.61
C PRO A 95 5.23 6.07 5.67
N ASN A 96 4.66 5.94 6.87
CA ASN A 96 5.21 5.06 7.88
C ASN A 96 4.83 3.61 7.57
N PHE A 97 5.68 2.88 6.84
CA PHE A 97 5.44 1.50 6.45
C PHE A 97 5.16 0.55 7.64
N ASP A 98 5.75 0.79 8.81
CA ASP A 98 5.52 -0.02 10.02
C ASP A 98 4.09 0.13 10.57
N ALA A 99 3.40 1.22 10.18
CA ALA A 99 2.02 1.51 10.52
C ALA A 99 1.02 1.15 9.40
N MET A 100 1.44 0.37 8.38
CA MET A 100 0.56 -0.06 7.27
C MET A 100 0.20 -1.55 7.32
N GLY A 101 0.99 -2.38 8.02
CA GLY A 101 0.84 -3.83 8.02
C GLY A 101 -0.31 -4.35 8.90
N THR A 102 -0.56 -5.66 8.81
CA THR A 102 -1.61 -6.37 9.56
C THR A 102 -1.57 -6.10 11.07
N HIS A 103 -0.39 -6.09 11.69
CA HIS A 103 -0.24 -5.78 13.10
C HIS A 103 -0.70 -4.36 13.45
N ALA A 104 -0.46 -3.39 12.58
CA ALA A 104 -0.93 -2.01 12.78
C ALA A 104 -2.46 -1.94 12.65
N TYR A 105 -3.03 -2.67 11.70
CA TYR A 105 -4.48 -2.77 11.51
C TYR A 105 -5.18 -3.37 12.73
N LEU A 106 -4.67 -4.49 13.27
CA LEU A 106 -5.24 -5.13 14.46
C LEU A 106 -5.21 -4.19 15.68
N ARG A 107 -4.11 -3.48 15.91
CA ARG A 107 -4.03 -2.46 16.98
C ARG A 107 -5.06 -1.36 16.79
N TRP A 108 -5.19 -0.83 15.57
CA TRP A 108 -6.18 0.19 15.27
C TRP A 108 -7.61 -0.31 15.53
N GLN A 109 -7.95 -1.53 15.12
CA GLN A 109 -9.26 -2.14 15.39
C GLN A 109 -9.54 -2.26 16.89
N ASP A 110 -8.56 -2.72 17.67
CA ASP A 110 -8.67 -2.82 19.13
C ASP A 110 -8.93 -1.45 19.77
N ASP A 111 -8.24 -0.40 19.34
CA ASP A 111 -8.41 0.96 19.86
C ASP A 111 -9.78 1.56 19.50
N GLN A 112 -10.30 1.28 18.30
CA GLN A 112 -11.67 1.69 17.93
C GLN A 112 -12.71 0.97 18.80
N SER A 113 -12.51 -0.32 19.09
CA SER A 113 -13.44 -1.10 19.92
C SER A 113 -13.51 -0.60 21.38
N LYS A 114 -12.38 -0.10 21.91
CA LYS A 114 -12.30 0.45 23.28
C LYS A 114 -12.85 1.87 23.40
N SER A 115 -12.88 2.63 22.31
CA SER A 115 -13.40 4.00 22.27
C SER A 115 -14.93 4.09 22.25
N THR A 116 -15.62 2.95 22.25
CA THR A 116 -17.09 2.86 22.19
C THR A 116 -17.75 2.57 23.55
N PHE A 117 -17.01 2.71 24.67
CA PHE A 117 -17.51 2.54 26.05
C PHE A 117 -17.34 3.81 26.89
#